data_AF-A0A212TGJ6-F1
#
_entry.id   AF-A0A212TGJ6-F1
#
_cell.length_a   1.000
_cell.length_b   1.000
_cell.length_c   1.000
_cell.angle_alpha   90.00
_cell.angle_beta   90.00
_cell.angle_gamma   90.00
#
_symmetry.space_group_name_H-M   'P 1'
#
loop_
_entity.id
_entity.type
_entity.pdbx_description
1 polymer ?
#
loop_
_entity_poly.entity_id
_entity_poly.type
_entity_poly.pdbx_seq_one_letter_code
_entity_poly.pdbx_strand_id
1 'polypeptide(L)'
;MYYLNPEWILKATRDQRNLEQDWSELRAWVQEHQSFLRMAGIARSAGLSPEVASALLLRDAHASRLRRDWDRLDGLLLIFMGPPFGYVPSWLQLK
;
A
#
# COMPACT_ATOMS: atom_id res chain seq x y z
N MET A 1 16.22 -3.41 -20.46
CA MET A 1 15.50 -2.65 -19.42
C MET A 1 15.54 -3.50 -18.15
N TYR A 2 16.33 -3.12 -17.15
CA TYR A 2 16.35 -3.85 -15.88
C TYR A 2 15.05 -3.51 -15.14
N TYR A 3 14.07 -4.41 -15.19
CA TYR A 3 12.88 -4.30 -14.35
C TYR A 3 13.32 -4.57 -12.91
N LEU A 4 13.52 -3.50 -12.14
CA LEU A 4 13.64 -3.63 -10.69
C LEU A 4 12.36 -4.30 -10.20
N ASN A 5 12.47 -5.51 -9.65
CA ASN A 5 11.34 -6.20 -9.05
C ASN A 5 10.86 -5.36 -7.84
N PRO A 6 9.60 -4.86 -7.83
CA PRO A 6 9.10 -4.03 -6.73
C PRO A 6 9.20 -4.72 -5.37
N GLU A 7 9.09 -6.06 -5.32
CA GLU A 7 9.27 -6.83 -4.08
C GLU A 7 10.67 -6.69 -3.50
N TRP A 8 11.69 -6.64 -4.36
CA TRP A 8 13.08 -6.47 -3.94
C TRP A 8 13.32 -5.06 -3.43
N ILE A 9 12.76 -4.06 -4.11
CA ILE A 9 12.80 -2.67 -3.67
C ILE A 9 12.20 -2.55 -2.26
N LEU A 10 10.98 -3.05 -2.06
CA LEU A 10 10.26 -2.96 -0.79
C LEU A 10 11.02 -3.60 0.38
N LYS A 11 11.67 -4.74 0.14
CA LYS A 11 12.51 -5.42 1.14
C LYS A 11 13.81 -4.64 1.41
N ALA A 12 14.49 -4.18 0.37
CA ALA A 12 15.77 -3.49 0.49
C ALA A 12 15.66 -2.11 1.15
N THR A 13 14.48 -1.47 1.08
CA THR A 13 14.26 -0.12 1.63
C THR A 13 13.57 -0.14 2.99
N ARG A 14 13.22 -1.30 3.55
CA ARG A 14 12.45 -1.42 4.80
C ARG A 14 13.11 -0.71 6.00
N ASP A 15 14.43 -0.76 6.10
CA ASP A 15 15.18 -0.07 7.17
C ASP A 15 15.20 1.46 7.03
N GLN A 16 14.89 1.98 5.85
CA GLN A 16 14.88 3.40 5.52
C GLN A 16 13.45 3.98 5.53
N ARG A 17 12.45 3.14 5.75
CA ARG A 17 11.02 3.48 5.69
C ARG A 17 10.45 3.68 7.09
N ASN A 18 9.41 4.49 7.19
CA ASN A 18 8.63 4.63 8.42
C ASN A 18 7.26 4.00 8.22
N LEU A 19 6.93 2.98 9.03
CA LEU A 19 5.71 2.20 8.89
C LEU A 19 4.45 3.09 8.97
N GLU A 20 4.38 3.98 9.96
CA GLU A 20 3.20 4.82 10.16
C GLU A 20 3.03 5.83 9.02
N GLN A 21 4.14 6.44 8.59
CA GLN A 21 4.15 7.37 7.48
C GLN A 21 3.71 6.69 6.18
N ASP A 22 4.29 5.54 5.83
CA ASP A 22 3.95 4.80 4.61
C ASP A 22 2.47 4.40 4.58
N TRP A 23 1.94 3.92 5.72
CA TRP A 23 0.51 3.65 5.84
C TRP A 23 -0.34 4.91 5.65
N SER A 24 0.11 6.05 6.18
CA SER A 24 -0.59 7.32 6.03
C SER A 24 -0.59 7.80 4.58
N GLU A 25 0.54 7.74 3.90
CA GLU A 25 0.70 8.14 2.50
C GLU A 25 -0.14 7.26 1.57
N LEU A 26 -0.07 5.94 1.73
CA LEU A 26 -0.85 5.01 0.93
C LEU A 26 -2.35 5.24 1.11
N ARG A 27 -2.79 5.49 2.35
CA ARG A 27 -4.20 5.79 2.66
C ARG A 27 -4.66 7.08 2.01
N ALA A 28 -3.87 8.16 2.13
CA ALA A 28 -4.19 9.43 1.51
C ALA A 28 -4.38 9.27 0.00
N TRP A 29 -3.44 8.59 -0.66
CA TRP A 29 -3.54 8.30 -2.09
C TRP A 29 -4.78 7.47 -2.44
N VAL A 30 -5.05 6.40 -1.68
CA VAL A 30 -6.23 5.54 -1.91
C VAL A 30 -7.54 6.31 -1.70
N GLN A 31 -7.62 7.20 -0.72
CA GLN A 31 -8.80 8.02 -0.46
C GLN A 31 -9.04 9.03 -1.59
N GLU A 32 -7.99 9.64 -2.13
CA GLU A 32 -8.07 10.53 -3.30
C GLU A 32 -8.58 9.82 -4.55
N HIS A 33 -8.21 8.55 -4.73
CA HIS A 33 -8.51 7.77 -5.94
C HIS A 33 -9.66 6.76 -5.75
N GLN A 34 -10.35 6.77 -4.61
CA GLN A 34 -11.29 5.71 -4.19
C GLN A 34 -12.40 5.39 -5.20
N SER A 35 -12.84 6.37 -5.98
CA SER A 35 -13.91 6.23 -6.98
C SER A 35 -13.52 5.30 -8.14
N PHE A 36 -12.23 5.08 -8.36
CA PHE A 36 -11.70 4.25 -9.45
C PHE A 36 -11.19 2.89 -8.95
N LEU A 37 -11.17 2.66 -7.64
CA LEU A 37 -10.57 1.48 -7.04
C LEU A 37 -11.60 0.36 -6.83
N ARG A 38 -11.34 -0.81 -7.43
CA ARG A 38 -12.08 -2.03 -7.13
C ARG A 38 -11.46 -2.74 -5.93
N MET A 39 -11.82 -2.30 -4.72
CA MET A 39 -11.26 -2.79 -3.46
C MET A 39 -11.28 -4.31 -3.29
N ALA A 40 -12.31 -5.01 -3.77
CA ALA A 40 -12.38 -6.47 -3.70
C ALA A 40 -11.25 -7.16 -4.49
N GLY A 41 -10.90 -6.62 -5.67
CA GLY A 41 -9.80 -7.14 -6.49
C GLY A 41 -8.44 -6.87 -5.84
N ILE A 42 -8.25 -5.65 -5.32
CA ILE A 42 -7.03 -5.26 -4.61
C ILE A 42 -6.82 -6.13 -3.38
N ALA A 43 -7.86 -6.33 -2.57
CA ALA A 43 -7.82 -7.17 -1.38
C ALA A 43 -7.40 -8.61 -1.72
N ARG A 44 -8.02 -9.20 -2.75
CA ARG A 44 -7.68 -10.55 -3.21
C ARG A 44 -6.23 -10.66 -3.66
N SER A 45 -5.74 -9.70 -4.45
CA SER A 45 -4.35 -9.68 -4.89
C SER A 45 -3.36 -9.51 -3.73
N ALA A 46 -3.78 -8.83 -2.65
CA ALA A 46 -2.98 -8.64 -1.44
C ALA A 46 -3.07 -9.81 -0.45
N GLY A 47 -3.88 -10.83 -0.74
CA GLY A 47 -4.16 -11.92 0.20
C GLY A 47 -4.97 -11.48 1.43
N LEU A 48 -5.76 -10.41 1.31
CA LEU A 48 -6.59 -9.84 2.36
C LEU A 48 -8.09 -10.04 2.08
N SER A 49 -8.91 -10.02 3.12
CA SER A 49 -10.36 -9.89 2.93
C SER A 49 -10.71 -8.47 2.46
N PRO A 50 -11.76 -8.28 1.64
CA PRO A 50 -12.20 -6.96 1.21
C PRO A 50 -12.48 -5.99 2.36
N GLU A 51 -13.02 -6.50 3.47
CA GLU A 51 -13.34 -5.74 4.68
C GLU A 51 -12.07 -5.27 5.38
N VAL A 52 -11.05 -6.15 5.48
CA VAL A 52 -9.75 -5.81 6.06
C VAL A 52 -9.04 -4.76 5.22
N ALA A 53 -8.99 -4.94 3.89
CA ALA A 53 -8.36 -3.96 3.01
C ALA A 53 -9.06 -2.59 3.09
N SER A 54 -10.39 -2.58 3.09
CA SER A 54 -11.19 -1.35 3.22
C SER A 54 -10.99 -0.69 4.58
N ALA A 55 -10.92 -1.47 5.66
CA ALA A 55 -10.69 -0.96 7.00
C ALA A 55 -9.27 -0.45 7.23
N LEU A 56 -8.27 -1.01 6.54
CA LEU A 56 -6.90 -0.51 6.59
C LEU A 56 -6.73 0.77 5.76
N LEU A 57 -7.37 0.84 4.59
CA LEU A 57 -7.12 1.87 3.58
C LEU A 57 -8.09 3.06 3.64
N LEU A 58 -9.38 2.82 3.87
CA LEU A 58 -10.42 3.84 3.74
C LEU A 58 -10.93 4.36 5.09
N ARG A 59 -10.96 3.51 6.12
CA ARG A 59 -11.47 3.88 7.46
C ARG A 59 -10.41 4.63 8.26
N ASP A 60 -10.85 5.42 9.24
CA ASP A 60 -9.97 6.12 10.18
C ASP A 60 -9.05 5.13 10.91
N ALA A 61 -7.76 5.45 10.96
CA ALA A 61 -6.73 4.71 11.65
C ALA A 61 -7.07 4.48 13.12
N HIS A 62 -7.57 5.52 13.77
CA HIS A 62 -7.85 5.49 15.21
C HIS A 62 -9.12 4.71 15.54
N ALA A 63 -9.99 4.48 14.54
CA ALA A 63 -11.22 3.71 14.69
C ALA A 63 -11.03 2.22 14.38
N SER A 64 -9.93 1.83 13.74
CA SER A 64 -9.67 0.46 13.30
C SER A 64 -8.71 -0.25 14.25
N ARG A 65 -9.16 -1.33 14.91
CA ARG A 65 -8.30 -2.19 15.75
C ARG A 65 -7.37 -3.11 14.93
N LEU A 66 -7.32 -2.96 13.61
CA LEU A 66 -6.54 -3.83 12.74
C LEU A 66 -5.05 -3.51 12.83
N ARG A 67 -4.24 -4.56 13.02
CA ARG A 67 -2.79 -4.44 13.01
C ARG A 67 -2.30 -3.95 11.65
N ARG A 68 -1.56 -2.85 11.67
CA ARG A 68 -0.80 -2.30 10.56
C ARG A 68 0.64 -2.77 10.70
N ASP A 69 0.97 -3.82 9.97
CA ASP A 69 2.30 -4.38 9.92
C ASP A 69 2.89 -4.18 8.52
N TRP A 70 4.18 -4.43 8.42
CA TRP A 70 4.92 -4.30 7.18
C TRP A 70 4.47 -5.29 6.12
N ASP A 71 4.11 -6.52 6.49
CA ASP A 71 3.83 -7.56 5.49
C ASP A 71 2.55 -7.23 4.72
N ARG A 72 1.52 -6.70 5.42
CA ARG A 72 0.30 -6.19 4.78
C ARG A 72 0.57 -4.93 3.96
N LEU A 73 1.41 -4.04 4.46
CA LEU A 73 1.78 -2.81 3.76
C LEU A 73 2.51 -3.16 2.46
N ASP A 74 3.53 -3.99 2.52
CA ASP A 74 4.34 -4.41 1.37
C ASP A 74 3.48 -5.12 0.32
N GLY A 75 2.54 -5.98 0.75
CA GLY A 75 1.58 -6.62 -0.16
C GLY A 75 0.67 -5.63 -0.89
N LEU A 76 0.20 -4.59 -0.20
CA LEU A 76 -0.60 -3.53 -0.82
C LEU A 76 0.25 -2.62 -1.71
N LEU A 77 1.43 -2.22 -1.25
CA LEU A 77 2.36 -1.40 -2.03
C LEU A 77 2.77 -2.10 -3.32
N LEU A 78 3.04 -3.40 -3.29
CA LEU A 78 3.35 -4.18 -4.48
C LEU A 78 2.27 -4.06 -5.56
N ILE A 79 1.00 -4.04 -5.15
CA ILE A 79 -0.15 -3.89 -6.07
C ILE A 79 -0.24 -2.45 -6.55
N PHE A 80 -0.25 -1.48 -5.64
CA PHE A 80 -0.46 -0.08 -5.97
C PHE A 80 0.70 0.54 -6.75
N MET A 81 1.93 0.05 -6.57
CA MET A 81 3.07 0.48 -7.38
C MET A 81 3.04 -0.07 -8.82
N GLY A 82 2.24 -1.12 -9.06
CA GLY A 82 2.07 -1.72 -10.38
C GLY A 82 0.97 -1.05 -11.21
N PRO A 83 0.91 -1.34 -12.53
CA PRO A 83 -0.24 -0.98 -13.36
C PRO A 83 -1.53 -1.65 -12.86
N PRO A 84 -2.70 -0.98 -12.94
CA PRO A 84 -2.93 0.35 -13.55
C PRO A 84 -2.76 1.53 -12.58
N PHE A 85 -2.31 1.31 -11.34
CA PHE A 85 -2.35 2.32 -10.27
C PHE A 85 -1.16 3.28 -10.33
N GLY A 86 0.06 2.76 -10.43
CA GLY A 86 1.28 3.57 -10.56
C GLY A 86 1.57 4.48 -9.36
N TYR A 87 1.13 4.10 -8.16
CA TYR A 87 1.46 4.80 -6.92
C TYR A 87 2.97 4.76 -6.66
N VAL A 88 3.58 5.90 -6.37
CA VAL A 88 5.01 6.00 -6.06
C VAL A 88 5.16 6.58 -4.64
N PRO A 89 5.60 5.78 -3.66
CA PRO A 89 5.85 6.25 -2.30
C PRO A 89 6.89 7.38 -2.25
N SER A 90 6.79 8.29 -1.28
CA SER A 90 7.67 9.47 -1.19
C SER A 90 9.17 9.10 -1.12
N TRP A 91 9.50 8.03 -0.40
CA TRP A 91 10.86 7.52 -0.25
C TRP A 91 11.45 6.92 -1.54
N LEU A 92 10.64 6.67 -2.57
CA LEU A 92 11.11 6.33 -3.92
C LEU A 92 11.26 7.53 -4.85
N GLN A 93 10.55 8.62 -4.57
CA GLN A 93 10.61 9.84 -5.39
C GLN A 93 11.90 10.63 -5.17
N LEU A 94 12.57 10.43 -4.02
CA LEU A 94 13.77 11.17 -3.61
C LEU A 94 15.09 10.64 -4.24
N LYS A 95 15.05 9.98 -5.40
CA LYS A 95 16.25 9.51 -6.13
C LYS A 95 16.31 10.03 -7.55
#